data_AF-A0A4P8XQN3-F1
#
_entry.id   AF-A0A4P8XQN3-F1
#
_cell.length_a   1.000
_cell.length_b   1.000
_cell.length_c   1.000
_cell.angle_alpha   90.00
_cell.angle_beta   90.00
_cell.angle_gamma   90.00
#
_symmetry.space_group_name_H-M   'P 1'
#
loop_
_entity.id
_entity.type
_entity.pdbx_description
1 polymer ?
#
loop_
_entity_poly.entity_id
_entity_poly.type
_entity_poly.pdbx_seq_one_letter_code
_entity_poly.pdbx_strand_id
1 'polypeptide(L)' 'MAMLTDEMLLDSYYMAVELKLEREFISLLMAEIQKRNLNTDSIMLLH' A
#
# COMPACT_ATOMS: atom_id res chain seq x y z
N MET A 1 5.23 -1.30 -9.86
CA MET A 1 5.24 -0.18 -8.89
C MET A 1 6.63 0.33 -8.50
N ALA A 2 7.73 -0.02 -9.21
CA ALA A 2 9.09 0.37 -8.82
C ALA A 2 9.36 1.90 -8.79
N MET A 3 8.49 2.70 -9.39
CA MET A 3 8.57 4.17 -9.42
C MET A 3 7.84 4.85 -8.24
N LEU A 4 7.04 4.13 -7.45
CA LEU A 4 6.41 4.69 -6.27
C LEU A 4 7.41 4.74 -5.13
N THR A 5 7.48 5.87 -4.44
CA THR A 5 8.11 5.95 -3.13
C THR A 5 7.35 5.08 -2.14
N ASP A 6 7.98 4.74 -1.03
CA ASP A 6 7.38 3.87 -0.01
C ASP A 6 6.11 4.48 0.59
N GLU A 7 6.10 5.80 0.80
CA GLU A 7 4.92 6.56 1.25
C GLU A 7 3.78 6.47 0.23
N MET A 8 4.05 6.77 -1.04
CA MET A 8 3.01 6.73 -2.09
C MET A 8 2.47 5.33 -2.31
N LEU A 9 3.29 4.29 -2.13
CA LEU A 9 2.88 2.90 -2.25
C LEU A 9 1.89 2.51 -1.14
N LEU A 10 2.19 2.90 0.11
CA LEU A 10 1.33 2.67 1.25
C LEU A 10 0.01 3.45 1.11
N ASP A 11 0.06 4.74 0.77
CA ASP A 11 -1.14 5.56 0.54
C ASP A 11 -2.01 4.97 -0.57
N SER A 12 -1.40 4.55 -1.68
CA SER A 12 -2.13 3.91 -2.78
C SER A 12 -2.82 2.62 -2.34
N TYR A 13 -2.19 1.83 -1.45
CA TYR A 13 -2.80 0.62 -0.89
C TYR A 13 -4.00 0.94 -0.02
N TYR A 14 -3.89 1.90 0.91
CA TYR A 14 -5.03 2.28 1.76
C TYR A 14 -6.18 2.84 0.93
N MET A 15 -5.90 3.73 -0.01
CA MET A 15 -6.92 4.28 -0.91
C MET A 15 -7.58 3.19 -1.76
N ALA A 16 -6.80 2.22 -2.25
CA ALA A 16 -7.36 1.10 -3.03
C ALA A 16 -8.29 0.21 -2.19
N VAL A 17 -7.96 -0.02 -0.92
CA VAL A 17 -8.80 -0.76 0.02
C VAL A 17 -10.07 0.04 0.37
N GLU A 18 -9.94 1.33 0.66
CA GLU A 18 -11.05 2.22 1.01
C GLU A 18 -12.06 2.35 -0.14
N LEU A 19 -11.56 2.55 -1.36
CA LEU A 19 -12.37 2.64 -2.57
C LEU A 19 -12.89 1.28 -3.06
N LYS A 20 -12.53 0.17 -2.39
CA LYS A 20 -12.91 -1.20 -2.74
C LYS A 20 -12.58 -1.55 -4.19
N LEU A 21 -11.37 -1.19 -4.63
CA LEU A 21 -10.88 -1.52 -5.95
C LEU A 21 -10.72 -3.04 -6.13
N GLU A 22 -10.40 -3.46 -7.35
CA GLU A 22 -10.25 -4.87 -7.68
C GLU A 22 -9.23 -5.57 -6.79
N ARG A 23 -9.59 -6.77 -6.32
CA ARG A 23 -8.76 -7.56 -5.40
C ARG A 23 -7.39 -7.88 -5.97
N GLU A 24 -7.28 -8.07 -7.28
CA GLU A 24 -6.00 -8.31 -7.94
C GLU A 24 -5.08 -7.08 -7.83
N PHE A 25 -5.62 -5.88 -8.02
CA PHE A 25 -4.86 -4.64 -7.87
C PHE A 25 -4.37 -4.44 -6.43
N ILE A 26 -5.24 -4.64 -5.44
CA ILE A 26 -4.88 -4.56 -4.02
C ILE A 26 -3.79 -5.59 -3.69
N SER A 27 -3.89 -6.80 -4.23
CA SER A 27 -2.91 -7.87 -4.01
C SER A 27 -1.54 -7.52 -4.59
N LEU A 28 -1.50 -6.84 -5.76
CA LEU A 28 -0.25 -6.37 -6.36
C LEU A 28 0.44 -5.31 -5.50
N LEU A 29 -0.32 -4.36 -4.95
CA LEU A 29 0.21 -3.36 -4.02
C LEU A 29 0.77 -4.02 -2.76
N MET A 30 0.01 -4.94 -2.17
CA MET A 30 0.42 -5.66 -0.96
C MET A 30 1.67 -6.51 -1.18
N ALA A 31 1.80 -7.18 -2.33
CA ALA A 31 3.00 -7.93 -2.69
C ALA A 31 4.25 -7.04 -2.80
N GLU A 32 4.11 -5.82 -3.35
CA GLU A 32 5.23 -4.87 -3.41
C GLU A 32 5.58 -4.28 -2.03
N ILE A 33 4.59 -3.99 -1.19
CA ILE A 33 4.78 -3.55 0.21
C ILE A 33 5.58 -4.59 0.99
N GLN A 34 5.19 -5.87 0.89
CA GLN A 34 5.88 -6.99 1.52
C GLN A 34 7.30 -7.15 0.98
N LYS A 35 7.48 -7.06 -0.34
CA LYS A 35 8.81 -7.16 -0.98
C LYS A 35 9.79 -6.11 -0.46
N ARG A 36 9.30 -4.92 -0.11
CA ARG A 36 10.09 -3.81 0.42
C ARG A 36 10.19 -3.79 1.95
N ASN A 37 9.55 -4.73 2.64
CA ASN A 37 9.44 -4.77 4.10
C ASN A 37 8.88 -3.46 4.70
N LEU A 38 7.93 -2.83 4.02
CA LEU A 38 7.30 -1.62 4.54
C LEU A 38 6.31 -1.95 5.65
N ASN A 39 6.40 -1.22 6.75
CA ASN A 39 5.52 -1.43 7.89
C ASN A 39 4.18 -0.71 7.68
N THR A 40 3.12 -1.47 7.45
CA THR A 40 1.74 -0.95 7.38
C THR A 40 1.20 -0.47 8.73
N ASP A 41 1.86 -0.78 9.84
CA ASP A 41 1.43 -0.31 11.16
C ASP A 41 1.91 1.13 11.46
N SER A 42 2.96 1.61 10.78
CA SER A 42 3.59 2.90 11.09
C SER A 42 2.76 4.12 10.68
N ILE A 43 1.86 4.02 9.71
CA ILE A 43 1.08 5.17 9.21
C ILE A 43 -0.20 5.39 10.05
N MET A 44 -0.71 4.38 10.76
CA MET A 44 -1.89 4.53 11.62
C MET A 44 -1.67 5.42 12.86
N LEU A 45 -0.41 5.72 13.23
CA LEU A 45 -0.08 6.53 14.41
C LEU A 45 -0.02 8.04 14.15
N LEU A 46 -0.28 8.50 12.92
CA LEU A 46 -0.22 9.92 12.54
C LEU A 46 -1.58 10.65 12.51
N HIS A 47 -2.64 10.04 13.05
CA HIS A 47 -3.96 10.68 13.18
C HIS A 47 -4.31 11.07 14.62
#